data_AF-A0A5E4Q982-F1
#
_entry.id   AF-A0A5E4Q982-F1
#
_cell.length_a   1.000
_cell.length_b   1.000
_cell.length_c   1.000
_cell.angle_alpha   90.00
_cell.angle_beta   90.00
_cell.angle_gamma   90.00
#
_symmetry.space_group_name_H-M   'P 1'
#
loop_
_entity.id
_entity.type
_entity.pdbx_description
1 polymer ?
#
loop_
_entity_poly.entity_id
_entity_poly.type
_entity_poly.pdbx_seq_one_letter_code
_entity_poly.pdbx_strand_id
1 'polypeptide(L)'
;MPRINALSNLYESVDDIDLLVGGAMETDIHGSILGHTLQCIVAEQFYRTRTGDRFFYDNSEMPHSFTPEIKKSSMARLLCDNTDGVKYIQQKAFELESTYNPKYRCDDNDHIPRVDLTAWKRPKYELYD
;
A
#
# COMPACT_ATOMS: atom_id res chain seq x y z
N MET A 1 -21.20 18.59 19.21
CA MET A 1 -20.39 17.71 18.36
C MET A 1 -21.00 17.71 16.96
N PRO A 2 -20.42 18.43 15.98
CA PRO A 2 -21.06 18.64 14.67
C PRO A 2 -21.46 17.35 13.94
N ARG A 3 -20.64 16.29 14.05
CA ARG A 3 -20.89 14.99 13.39
C ARG A 3 -22.08 14.25 13.99
N ILE A 4 -22.16 14.20 15.32
CA ILE A 4 -23.27 13.54 16.04
C ILE A 4 -24.60 14.22 15.70
N ASN A 5 -24.62 15.57 15.72
CA ASN A 5 -25.83 16.32 15.39
C ASN A 5 -26.26 16.13 13.93
N ALA A 6 -25.30 15.98 13.01
CA ALA A 6 -25.61 15.72 11.60
C ALA A 6 -26.28 14.34 11.43
N LEU A 7 -25.72 13.30 12.08
CA LEU A 7 -26.28 11.96 12.05
C LEU A 7 -27.66 11.89 12.70
N SER A 8 -27.84 12.50 13.87
CA SER A 8 -29.12 12.49 14.60
C SER A 8 -30.26 13.23 13.88
N ASN A 9 -29.93 14.16 12.97
CA ASN A 9 -30.91 14.87 12.17
C ASN A 9 -31.35 14.07 10.94
N LEU A 10 -30.55 13.10 10.50
CA LEU A 10 -30.78 12.33 9.27
C LEU A 10 -31.33 10.94 9.55
N TYR A 11 -30.92 10.31 10.64
CA TYR A 11 -31.32 8.96 11.04
C TYR A 11 -32.16 9.00 12.33
N GLU A 12 -33.22 8.20 12.37
CA GLU A 12 -34.12 8.10 13.54
C GLU A 12 -33.44 7.33 14.68
N SER A 13 -32.77 6.22 14.35
CA SER A 13 -31.95 5.43 15.27
C SER A 13 -30.49 5.37 14.84
N VAL A 14 -29.60 5.11 15.80
CA VAL A 14 -28.19 4.78 15.52
C VAL A 14 -28.05 3.48 14.72
N ASP A 15 -29.01 2.57 14.86
CA ASP A 15 -29.03 1.29 14.15
C ASP A 15 -29.37 1.45 12.65
N ASP A 16 -29.91 2.60 12.26
CA ASP A 16 -30.26 2.91 10.87
C ASP A 16 -29.08 3.54 10.10
N ILE A 17 -27.98 3.87 10.79
CA ILE A 17 -26.84 4.54 10.17
C ILE A 17 -26.12 3.57 9.22
N ASP A 18 -26.08 3.94 7.94
CA ASP A 18 -25.33 3.20 6.93
C ASP A 18 -23.85 3.06 7.33
N LEU A 19 -23.29 1.85 7.20
CA LEU A 19 -21.92 1.54 7.64
C LEU A 19 -20.87 2.54 7.13
N LEU A 20 -20.94 2.90 5.84
CA LEU A 20 -19.98 3.84 5.25
C LEU A 20 -20.14 5.25 5.81
N VAL A 21 -21.38 5.68 6.07
CA VAL A 21 -21.67 7.00 6.65
C VAL A 21 -21.19 7.03 8.10
N GLY A 22 -21.56 6.05 8.92
CA GLY A 22 -21.12 5.95 10.31
C GLY A 22 -19.59 5.87 10.41
N GLY A 23 -18.98 4.97 9.64
CA GLY A 23 -17.53 4.77 9.62
C GLY A 23 -16.74 6.01 9.20
N ALA A 24 -17.23 6.77 8.20
CA ALA A 24 -16.59 8.02 7.77
C ALA A 24 -16.76 9.17 8.78
N MET A 25 -17.73 9.07 9.69
CA MET A 25 -17.98 10.08 10.72
C MET A 25 -17.17 9.84 12.00
N GLU A 26 -16.55 8.67 12.16
CA GLU A 26 -15.65 8.38 13.27
C GLU A 26 -14.42 9.29 13.27
N THR A 27 -13.81 9.48 14.44
CA THR A 27 -12.53 10.17 14.53
C THR A 27 -11.42 9.20 14.15
N ASP A 28 -10.53 9.67 13.29
CA ASP A 28 -9.36 8.91 12.87
C ASP A 28 -8.50 8.49 14.05
N ILE A 29 -7.98 7.26 13.99
CA ILE A 29 -6.98 6.78 14.92
C ILE A 29 -5.65 7.45 14.62
N HIS A 30 -4.84 7.72 15.64
CA HIS A 30 -3.53 8.33 15.46
C HIS A 30 -2.66 7.57 14.44
N GLY A 31 -2.24 8.26 13.38
CA GLY A 31 -1.45 7.68 12.28
C GLY A 31 -2.26 6.94 11.20
N SER A 32 -3.59 6.93 11.30
CA SER A 32 -4.53 6.35 10.33
C SER A 32 -5.39 7.43 9.71
N ILE A 33 -5.98 7.15 8.54
CA ILE A 33 -7.07 7.94 7.94
C ILE A 33 -8.45 7.33 8.21
N LEU A 34 -8.49 6.27 9.03
CA LEU A 34 -9.70 5.51 9.37
C LEU A 34 -9.95 5.59 10.87
N GLY A 35 -11.23 5.67 11.24
CA GLY A 35 -11.72 5.39 12.59
C GLY A 35 -11.64 3.90 12.95
N HIS A 36 -12.04 3.57 14.18
CA HIS A 36 -11.95 2.22 14.75
C HIS A 36 -12.71 1.16 13.97
N THR A 37 -13.95 1.44 13.55
CA THR A 37 -14.79 0.45 12.87
C THR A 37 -14.21 0.11 11.50
N LEU A 38 -13.89 1.13 10.69
CA LEU A 38 -13.33 0.91 9.36
C LEU A 38 -11.90 0.34 9.44
N GLN A 39 -11.09 0.72 10.43
CA GLN A 39 -9.77 0.11 10.62
C GLN A 39 -9.90 -1.40 10.88
N CYS A 40 -10.82 -1.82 11.75
CA CYS A 40 -11.06 -3.23 12.04
C CYS A 40 -11.47 -4.01 10.78
N ILE A 41 -12.48 -3.51 10.06
CA ILE A 41 -13.00 -4.16 8.85
C ILE A 41 -11.92 -4.26 7.77
N VAL A 42 -11.21 -3.15 7.50
CA VAL A 42 -10.16 -3.09 6.47
C VAL A 42 -8.99 -4.00 6.84
N ALA A 43 -8.54 -3.97 8.10
CA ALA A 43 -7.44 -4.82 8.56
C ALA A 43 -7.78 -6.31 8.44
N GLU A 44 -8.98 -6.71 8.87
CA GLU A 44 -9.43 -8.10 8.78
C GLU A 44 -9.53 -8.56 7.32
N GLN A 45 -10.06 -7.70 6.43
CA GLN A 45 -10.14 -8.02 5.01
C GLN A 45 -8.74 -8.18 4.39
N PHE A 46 -7.80 -7.26 4.65
CA PHE A 46 -6.42 -7.38 4.16
C PHE A 46 -5.72 -8.63 4.72
N TYR A 47 -5.92 -8.93 6.01
CA TYR A 47 -5.36 -10.12 6.65
C TYR A 47 -5.85 -11.40 5.97
N ARG A 48 -7.16 -11.54 5.78
CA ARG A 48 -7.76 -12.71 5.12
C ARG A 48 -7.32 -12.84 3.67
N THR A 49 -7.25 -11.74 2.93
CA THR A 49 -6.78 -11.76 1.54
C THR A 49 -5.31 -12.20 1.45
N ARG A 50 -4.44 -11.66 2.32
CA ARG A 50 -3.02 -12.05 2.35
C ARG A 50 -2.82 -13.51 2.73
N THR A 51 -3.47 -13.96 3.80
CA THR A 51 -3.29 -15.32 4.36
C THR A 51 -4.01 -16.40 3.56
N GLY A 52 -5.12 -16.06 2.92
CA GLY A 52 -5.89 -16.99 2.06
C GLY A 52 -5.30 -17.16 0.66
N ASP A 53 -4.40 -16.27 0.23
CA ASP A 53 -3.77 -16.36 -1.08
C ASP A 53 -2.51 -17.24 -1.06
N ARG A 54 -2.64 -18.45 -1.61
CA ARG A 54 -1.53 -19.39 -1.78
C ARG A 54 -0.40 -18.82 -2.63
N PHE A 55 -0.67 -17.88 -3.53
CA PHE A 55 0.29 -17.27 -4.43
C PHE A 55 0.73 -15.87 -3.98
N PHE A 56 0.42 -15.47 -2.74
CA PHE A 56 0.83 -14.17 -2.24
C PHE A 56 2.35 -14.01 -2.35
N TYR A 57 2.79 -12.87 -2.90
CA TYR A 57 4.16 -12.69 -3.41
C TYR A 57 5.27 -12.86 -2.36
N ASP A 58 4.96 -12.61 -1.10
CA ASP A 58 5.90 -12.68 0.04
C ASP A 58 5.82 -14.02 0.81
N ASN A 59 5.01 -14.97 0.34
CA ASN A 59 5.06 -16.31 0.92
C ASN A 59 6.40 -16.96 0.56
N SER A 60 7.13 -17.43 1.56
CA SER A 60 8.45 -18.06 1.38
C SER A 60 8.35 -19.56 1.13
N GLU A 61 9.45 -20.16 0.66
CA GLU A 61 9.64 -21.62 0.58
C GLU A 61 8.65 -22.36 -0.35
N MET A 62 8.00 -21.66 -1.27
CA MET A 62 7.17 -22.28 -2.30
C MET A 62 7.84 -22.25 -3.68
N PRO A 63 7.49 -23.18 -4.59
CA PRO A 63 8.04 -23.19 -5.95
C PRO A 63 7.79 -21.90 -6.74
N HIS A 64 6.72 -21.17 -6.40
CA HIS A 64 6.31 -19.91 -7.02
C HIS A 64 6.69 -18.66 -6.21
N SER A 65 7.45 -18.81 -5.13
CA SER A 65 7.93 -17.68 -4.33
C SER A 65 8.87 -16.79 -5.14
N PHE A 66 8.70 -15.47 -5.00
CA PHE A 66 9.67 -14.52 -5.53
C PHE A 66 10.97 -14.56 -4.72
N THR A 67 12.08 -14.18 -5.34
CA THR A 67 13.33 -13.94 -4.61
C THR A 67 13.19 -12.70 -3.70
N PRO A 68 14.01 -12.55 -2.64
CA PRO A 68 13.97 -11.37 -1.78
C PRO A 68 14.17 -10.03 -2.52
N GLU A 69 14.68 -10.06 -3.74
CA GLU A 69 14.86 -8.89 -4.61
C GLU A 69 13.56 -8.12 -4.85
N ILE A 70 12.41 -8.80 -4.85
CA ILE A 70 11.10 -8.17 -5.04
C ILE A 70 10.79 -7.14 -3.94
N LYS A 71 11.38 -7.29 -2.75
CA LYS A 71 11.19 -6.38 -1.60
C LYS A 71 11.84 -5.01 -1.80
N LYS A 72 12.71 -4.85 -2.80
CA LYS A 72 13.24 -3.53 -3.19
C LYS A 72 12.25 -2.71 -4.03
N SER A 73 11.15 -3.31 -4.47
CA SER A 73 10.10 -2.58 -5.18
C SER A 73 9.50 -1.49 -4.29
N SER A 74 9.22 -0.34 -4.88
CA SER A 74 8.59 0.78 -4.19
C SER A 74 7.75 1.60 -5.17
N MET A 75 6.73 2.29 -4.66
CA MET A 75 5.94 3.22 -5.49
C MET A 75 6.82 4.34 -6.06
N ALA A 76 7.83 4.79 -5.31
CA ALA A 76 8.78 5.79 -5.77
C ALA A 76 9.58 5.29 -7.00
N ARG A 77 10.09 4.06 -6.94
CA ARG A 77 10.79 3.43 -8.06
C ARG A 77 9.87 3.24 -9.27
N LEU A 78 8.65 2.74 -9.04
CA LEU A 78 7.65 2.54 -10.09
C LEU A 78 7.38 3.84 -10.87
N LEU A 79 7.19 4.95 -10.17
CA LEU A 79 6.95 6.25 -10.79
C LEU A 79 8.20 6.76 -11.53
N CYS A 80 9.38 6.63 -10.93
CA CYS A 80 10.63 7.05 -11.57
C CYS A 80 10.95 6.29 -12.87
N ASP A 81 10.60 5.00 -12.96
CA ASP A 81 10.86 4.20 -14.16
C ASP A 81 9.84 4.40 -15.28
N ASN A 82 8.63 4.87 -14.95
CA ASN A 82 7.50 4.88 -15.89
C ASN A 82 6.91 6.28 -16.13
N THR A 83 7.57 7.36 -15.68
CA THR A 83 7.08 8.73 -15.88
C THR A 83 8.19 9.68 -16.29
N ASP A 84 8.10 10.22 -17.51
CA ASP A 84 9.14 11.09 -18.07
C ASP A 84 9.36 12.38 -17.28
N GLY A 85 8.29 12.91 -16.67
CA GLY A 85 8.33 14.16 -15.88
C GLY A 85 8.85 14.00 -14.44
N VAL A 86 8.99 12.78 -13.92
CA VAL A 86 9.44 12.54 -12.55
C VAL A 86 10.94 12.30 -12.55
N LYS A 87 11.70 13.33 -12.18
CA LYS A 87 13.17 13.26 -11.99
C LYS A 87 13.60 13.21 -10.54
N TYR A 88 12.73 13.68 -9.64
CA TYR A 88 12.95 13.71 -8.20
C TYR A 88 11.68 13.25 -7.49
N ILE A 89 11.84 12.35 -6.51
CA ILE A 89 10.72 11.83 -5.72
C ILE A 89 11.21 11.43 -4.32
N GLN A 90 10.33 11.51 -3.34
CA GLN A 90 10.57 11.05 -1.99
C GLN A 90 10.45 9.52 -1.89
N GLN A 91 11.21 8.89 -1.01
CA GLN A 91 11.23 7.42 -0.91
C GLN A 91 9.86 6.86 -0.54
N LYS A 92 9.19 7.49 0.43
CA LYS A 92 7.84 7.14 0.83
C LYS A 92 6.82 7.93 0.02
N ALA A 93 6.52 7.45 -1.18
CA ALA A 93 5.71 8.18 -2.16
C ALA A 93 4.26 8.51 -1.70
N PHE A 94 3.74 7.79 -0.71
CA PHE A 94 2.41 8.07 -0.12
C PHE A 94 2.44 9.11 1.01
N GLU A 95 3.63 9.42 1.54
CA GLU A 95 3.82 10.48 2.53
C GLU A 95 4.18 11.79 1.81
N LEU A 96 3.80 12.92 2.40
CA LEU A 96 4.17 14.24 1.90
C LEU A 96 5.69 14.45 1.97
N GLU A 97 6.18 15.31 1.10
CA GLU A 97 7.55 15.81 1.15
C GLU A 97 7.77 16.58 2.45
N SER A 98 8.89 16.31 3.13
CA SER A 98 9.31 17.01 4.33
C SER A 98 10.80 16.84 4.56
N THR A 99 11.35 17.49 5.60
CA THR A 99 12.72 17.25 6.05
C THR A 99 12.99 15.78 6.41
N TYR A 100 11.96 15.02 6.79
CA TYR A 100 12.05 13.60 7.14
C TYR A 100 11.72 12.65 5.98
N ASN A 101 11.26 13.18 4.85
CA ASN A 101 10.96 12.44 3.62
C ASN A 101 11.32 13.32 2.41
N PRO A 102 12.61 13.68 2.24
CA PRO A 102 13.03 14.57 1.18
C PRO A 102 13.00 13.85 -0.16
N LYS A 103 13.03 14.62 -1.25
CA LYS A 103 13.14 14.08 -2.60
C LYS A 103 14.58 13.73 -2.96
N TYR A 104 14.74 12.61 -3.65
CA TYR A 104 15.99 12.13 -4.22
C TYR A 104 15.85 12.03 -5.73
N ARG A 105 16.98 12.05 -6.45
CA ARG A 105 16.97 11.85 -7.89
C ARG A 105 16.56 10.42 -8.21
N CYS A 106 15.84 10.23 -9.31
CA CYS A 106 15.44 8.90 -9.77
C CYS A 106 16.62 7.99 -10.19
N ASP A 107 17.80 8.54 -10.44
CA ASP A 107 19.05 7.81 -10.71
C ASP A 107 19.92 7.57 -9.47
N ASP A 108 19.51 8.09 -8.31
CA ASP A 108 20.10 7.77 -7.01
C ASP A 108 19.57 6.41 -6.53
N ASN A 109 20.30 5.35 -6.85
CA ASN A 109 19.90 3.99 -6.52
C ASN A 109 20.11 3.64 -5.03
N ASP A 110 20.80 4.49 -4.25
CA ASP A 110 20.96 4.27 -2.81
C ASP A 110 19.66 4.64 -2.07
N HIS A 111 19.01 5.72 -2.51
CA HIS A 111 17.75 6.17 -1.92
C HIS A 111 16.51 5.65 -2.66
N ILE A 112 16.57 5.47 -3.98
CA ILE A 112 15.47 4.94 -4.81
C ILE A 112 15.93 3.67 -5.55
N PRO A 113 16.09 2.56 -4.81
CA PRO A 113 16.70 1.34 -5.32
C PRO A 113 15.91 0.75 -6.48
N ARG A 114 16.64 0.15 -7.43
CA ARG A 114 16.08 -0.64 -8.53
C ARG A 114 15.87 -2.09 -8.10
N VAL A 115 14.83 -2.69 -8.66
CA VAL A 115 14.63 -4.14 -8.60
C VAL A 115 15.52 -4.78 -9.67
N ASP A 116 16.45 -5.63 -9.26
CA ASP A 116 17.29 -6.40 -10.18
C ASP A 116 16.51 -7.58 -10.76
N LEU A 117 16.01 -7.40 -11.99
CA LEU A 117 15.25 -8.44 -12.68
C LEU A 117 16.10 -9.65 -13.11
N THR A 118 17.44 -9.57 -13.01
CA THR A 118 18.30 -10.72 -13.33
C THR A 118 18.10 -11.89 -12.35
N ALA A 119 17.52 -11.63 -11.17
CA ALA A 119 17.15 -12.66 -10.21
C ALA A 119 16.13 -13.69 -10.73
N TRP A 120 15.42 -13.41 -11.82
CA TRP A 120 14.49 -14.33 -12.49
C TRP A 120 14.92 -14.73 -13.90
N LYS A 121 16.17 -14.45 -14.27
CA LYS A 121 16.70 -14.82 -15.57
C LYS A 121 16.78 -16.35 -15.69
N ARG A 122 16.01 -16.92 -16.63
CA ARG A 122 16.11 -18.35 -16.95
C ARG A 122 17.30 -18.65 -17.87
N PRO A 123 17.96 -19.81 -17.73
CA PRO A 123 18.92 -20.29 -18.70
C PRO A 123 18.27 -20.41 -20.08
N LYS A 124 18.99 -20.03 -21.14
CA LYS A 124 18.47 -20.11 -22.52
C LYS A 124 18.06 -21.52 -22.95
N TYR A 125 18.58 -22.55 -22.30
CA TYR A 125 18.32 -23.95 -22.62
C TYR A 125 16.98 -24.47 -22.08
N GLU A 126 16.33 -23.76 -21.15
CA GLU A 126 15.01 -24.13 -20.57
C GLU A 126 13.83 -23.44 -21.26
N LEU A 127 14.07 -22.71 -22.37
CA LEU A 127 13.03 -21.96 -23.09
C LEU A 127 12.31 -22.78 -24.18
N TYR A 128 12.73 -24.02 -24.42
CA TYR A 128 12.23 -24.88 -25.48
C TYR A 128 11.66 -26.22 -24.99
N ASP A 129 11.50 -26.38 -23.67
CA ASP A 129 10.79 -27.50 -23.06
C ASP A 129 9.34 -27.12 -22.72
#